data_AF-G2I790-F1
#
_entry.id   AF-G2I790-F1
#
_cell.length_a   1.000
_cell.length_b   1.000
_cell.length_c   1.000
_cell.angle_alpha   90.00
_cell.angle_beta   90.00
_cell.angle_gamma   90.00
#
_symmetry.space_group_name_H-M   'P 1'
#
loop_
_entity.id
_entity.type
_entity.pdbx_description
1 polymer ?
#
loop_
_entity_poly.entity_id
_entity_poly.type
_entity_poly.pdbx_seq_one_letter_code
_entity_poly.pdbx_strand_id
1 'polypeptide(L)'
;MGAPVVSRDRLKDLVAQIGKVESDLVKVSDLRWELSGKRMTAEQALQKATEELEQARHMDASRLVDVALGRDVAGPSDLTAQEERVMAAKADLDRAEGYCAEVRARSEEYQTLLDTLKVKATQEANRITAESPEFAAMLEDVRQAEAVLMRAVSEVQILKRRGVPVGKLHGLFGELADRFHKHGDLVKVPMHPVESTEWAQFAQMLAMNPDTPAPGARLKKGR
;
A
#
# COMPACT_ATOMS: atom_id res chain seq x y z
N MET A 1 -16.64 -5.05 40.72
CA MET A 1 -15.49 -5.62 39.95
C MET A 1 -15.87 -5.74 38.47
N GLY A 2 -15.88 -4.63 37.71
CA GLY A 2 -16.33 -4.62 36.29
C GLY A 2 -15.38 -3.93 35.30
N ALA A 3 -14.28 -3.33 35.77
CA ALA A 3 -13.33 -2.58 34.93
C ALA A 3 -12.54 -3.43 33.90
N PRO A 4 -12.05 -4.65 34.20
CA PRO A 4 -11.14 -5.35 33.29
C PRO A 4 -11.84 -5.94 32.05
N VAL A 5 -13.15 -6.18 32.11
CA VAL A 5 -13.93 -6.68 30.95
C VAL A 5 -14.18 -5.56 29.94
N VAL A 6 -14.54 -4.36 30.42
CA VAL A 6 -14.81 -3.19 29.56
C VAL A 6 -13.55 -2.73 28.83
N SER A 7 -12.39 -2.72 29.50
CA SER A 7 -11.10 -2.37 28.88
C SER A 7 -10.71 -3.37 27.77
N ARG A 8 -10.99 -4.66 27.98
CA ARG A 8 -10.72 -5.74 27.02
C ARG A 8 -11.60 -5.65 25.77
N ASP A 9 -12.90 -5.41 25.92
CA ASP A 9 -13.80 -5.21 24.79
C ASP A 9 -13.42 -3.97 23.98
N ARG A 10 -13.02 -2.89 24.66
CA ARG A 10 -12.57 -1.66 24.01
C ARG A 10 -11.27 -1.86 23.21
N LEU A 11 -10.31 -2.63 23.72
CA LEU A 11 -9.10 -2.96 22.99
C LEU A 11 -9.44 -3.77 21.73
N LYS A 12 -10.38 -4.71 21.82
CA LYS A 12 -10.86 -5.49 20.67
C LYS A 12 -11.49 -4.62 19.59
N ASP A 13 -12.33 -3.66 19.98
CA ASP A 13 -12.96 -2.73 19.03
C ASP A 13 -11.92 -1.83 18.34
N LEU A 14 -10.93 -1.33 19.09
CA LEU A 14 -9.84 -0.53 18.54
C LEU A 14 -9.02 -1.34 17.52
N VAL A 15 -8.74 -2.62 17.82
CA VAL A 15 -8.04 -3.50 16.88
C VAL A 15 -8.86 -3.71 15.60
N ALA A 16 -10.15 -4.02 15.73
CA ALA A 16 -11.01 -4.22 14.56
C ALA A 16 -11.08 -2.97 13.68
N GLN A 17 -11.11 -1.78 14.28
CA GLN A 17 -11.04 -0.51 13.55
C GLN A 17 -9.70 -0.34 12.84
N ILE A 18 -8.58 -0.66 13.49
CA ILE A 18 -7.25 -0.58 12.88
C ILE A 18 -7.15 -1.49 11.66
N GLY A 19 -7.55 -2.77 11.77
CA GLY A 19 -7.52 -3.69 10.65
C GLY A 19 -8.41 -3.22 9.48
N LYS A 20 -9.54 -2.57 9.76
CA LYS A 20 -10.37 -1.95 8.71
C LYS A 20 -9.65 -0.80 8.01
N VAL A 21 -9.02 0.12 8.77
CA VAL A 21 -8.28 1.26 8.19
C VAL A 21 -7.07 0.78 7.39
N GLU A 22 -6.36 -0.25 7.85
CA GLU A 22 -5.23 -0.84 7.12
C GLU A 22 -5.69 -1.49 5.81
N SER A 23 -6.81 -2.22 5.82
CA SER A 23 -7.42 -2.75 4.59
C SER A 23 -7.80 -1.64 3.61
N ASP A 24 -8.39 -0.55 4.09
CA ASP A 24 -8.78 0.59 3.25
C ASP A 24 -7.55 1.34 2.70
N LEU A 25 -6.46 1.45 3.47
CA LEU A 25 -5.18 1.99 3.00
C LEU A 25 -4.57 1.18 1.85
N VAL A 26 -4.69 -0.15 1.90
CA VAL A 26 -4.24 -1.02 0.79
C VAL A 26 -5.05 -0.71 -0.48
N LYS A 27 -6.38 -0.65 -0.38
CA LYS A 27 -7.25 -0.29 -1.53
C LYS A 27 -6.92 1.08 -2.10
N VAL A 28 -6.67 2.08 -1.25
CA VAL A 28 -6.27 3.43 -1.66
C VAL A 28 -4.89 3.42 -2.35
N SER A 29 -3.97 2.56 -1.90
CA SER A 29 -2.66 2.39 -2.52
C SER A 29 -2.77 1.76 -3.92
N ASP A 30 -3.65 0.76 -4.08
CA ASP A 30 -3.94 0.14 -5.39
C ASP A 30 -4.56 1.17 -6.36
N LEU A 31 -5.58 1.90 -5.89
CA LEU A 31 -6.20 2.98 -6.66
C LEU A 31 -5.19 4.06 -7.07
N ARG A 32 -4.24 4.41 -6.20
CA ARG A 32 -3.17 5.36 -6.51
C ARG A 32 -2.28 4.84 -7.64
N TRP A 33 -1.97 3.55 -7.65
CA TRP A 33 -1.17 2.94 -8.71
C TRP A 33 -1.90 2.98 -10.05
N GLU A 34 -3.18 2.60 -10.08
CA GLU A 34 -4.01 2.66 -11.27
C GLU A 34 -4.15 4.09 -11.83
N LEU A 35 -4.39 5.06 -10.95
CA LEU A 35 -4.50 6.47 -11.34
C LEU A 35 -3.18 7.04 -11.84
N SER A 36 -2.05 6.60 -11.30
CA SER A 36 -0.73 6.97 -11.81
C SER A 36 -0.55 6.51 -13.26
N GLY A 37 -1.02 5.30 -13.59
CA GLY A 37 -1.04 4.80 -14.97
C GLY A 37 -1.92 5.67 -15.89
N LYS A 38 -3.15 5.96 -15.46
CA LYS A 38 -4.09 6.82 -16.22
C LYS A 38 -3.53 8.23 -16.45
N ARG A 39 -2.91 8.84 -15.43
CA ARG A 39 -2.26 10.15 -15.54
C ARG A 39 -1.14 10.11 -16.58
N MET A 40 -0.28 9.10 -16.54
CA MET A 40 0.81 8.93 -17.51
C MET A 40 0.28 8.77 -18.94
N THR A 41 -0.79 8.01 -19.14
CA THR A 41 -1.43 7.88 -20.46
C THR A 41 -2.04 9.21 -20.94
N ALA A 42 -2.70 9.96 -20.05
CA ALA A 42 -3.25 11.28 -20.38
C ALA A 42 -2.15 12.30 -20.72
N GLU A 43 -1.03 12.26 -19.99
CA GLU A 43 0.15 13.10 -20.22
C GLU A 43 0.78 12.79 -21.59
N GLN A 44 0.91 11.51 -21.95
CA GLN A 44 1.36 11.09 -23.28
C GLN A 44 0.39 11.51 -24.39
N ALA A 45 -0.92 11.40 -24.16
CA ALA A 45 -1.94 11.82 -25.12
C ALA A 45 -1.88 13.34 -25.38
N LEU A 46 -1.70 14.14 -24.33
CA LEU A 46 -1.53 15.59 -24.44
C LEU A 46 -0.25 15.94 -25.20
N GLN A 47 0.87 15.27 -24.89
CA GLN A 47 2.13 15.48 -25.60
C GLN A 47 1.96 15.20 -27.10
N LYS A 48 1.40 14.04 -27.45
CA LYS A 48 1.15 13.66 -28.85
C LYS A 48 0.23 14.65 -29.56
N ALA A 49 -0.87 15.06 -28.93
CA ALA A 49 -1.78 16.05 -29.51
C ALA A 49 -1.10 17.41 -29.75
N THR A 50 -0.19 17.81 -28.85
CA THR A 50 0.58 19.05 -28.98
C THR A 50 1.57 18.98 -30.14
N GLU A 51 2.29 17.86 -30.28
CA GLU A 51 3.20 17.61 -31.40
C GLU A 51 2.45 17.61 -32.75
N GLU A 52 1.27 16.98 -32.82
CA GLU A 52 0.42 16.99 -34.02
C GLU A 52 -0.09 18.40 -34.36
N LEU A 53 -0.44 19.21 -33.36
CA LEU A 53 -0.85 20.60 -33.55
C LEU A 53 0.32 21.46 -34.08
N GLU A 54 1.52 21.29 -33.55
CA GLU A 54 2.71 22.00 -34.05
C GLU A 54 3.02 21.63 -35.50
N GLN A 55 2.94 20.34 -35.85
CA GLN A 55 3.08 19.89 -37.24
C GLN A 55 2.01 20.51 -38.14
N ALA A 56 0.75 20.55 -37.70
CA ALA A 56 -0.33 21.19 -38.44
C ALA A 56 -0.09 22.69 -38.64
N ARG A 57 0.44 23.40 -37.63
CA ARG A 57 0.82 24.82 -37.74
C ARG A 57 1.93 25.05 -38.75
N HIS A 58 2.94 24.18 -38.79
CA HIS A 58 4.00 24.28 -39.80
C HIS A 58 3.48 24.04 -41.22
N MET A 59 2.62 23.05 -41.41
CA MET A 59 2.00 22.76 -42.71
C MET A 59 1.09 23.91 -43.16
N ASP A 60 0.28 24.45 -42.26
CA ASP A 60 -0.61 25.58 -42.56
C ASP A 60 0.19 26.84 -42.91
N ALA A 61 1.27 27.14 -42.18
CA ALA A 61 2.16 28.24 -42.49
C ALA A 61 2.81 28.09 -43.89
N SER A 62 3.30 26.89 -44.23
CA SER A 62 3.85 26.62 -45.57
C SER A 62 2.80 26.83 -46.66
N ARG A 63 1.58 26.36 -46.41
CA ARG A 63 0.46 26.52 -47.32
C ARG A 63 0.08 27.99 -47.52
N LEU A 64 0.07 28.79 -46.46
CA LEU A 64 -0.20 30.23 -46.56
C LEU A 64 0.86 30.94 -47.43
N VAL A 65 2.12 30.51 -47.35
CA VAL A 65 3.18 31.00 -48.23
C VAL A 65 2.93 30.59 -49.69
N ASP A 66 2.59 29.33 -49.94
CA ASP A 66 2.29 28.85 -51.31
C ASP A 66 1.07 29.58 -51.92
N VAL A 67 0.02 29.82 -51.13
CA VAL A 67 -1.14 30.63 -51.54
C VAL A 67 -0.71 32.06 -51.87
N ALA A 68 0.14 32.69 -51.05
CA ALA A 68 0.64 34.03 -51.31
C ALA A 68 1.51 34.12 -52.58
N LEU A 69 2.16 33.02 -52.96
CA LEU A 69 2.93 32.89 -54.21
C LEU A 69 2.05 32.52 -55.41
N GLY A 70 0.73 32.41 -55.25
CA GLY A 70 -0.22 32.09 -56.32
C GLY A 70 -0.19 30.62 -56.75
N ARG A 71 0.34 29.72 -55.92
CA ARG A 71 0.30 28.27 -56.17
C ARG A 71 -1.05 27.72 -55.73
N ASP A 72 -1.56 26.76 -56.49
CA ASP A 72 -2.82 26.09 -56.17
C ASP A 72 -2.59 25.11 -55.01
N VAL A 73 -3.33 25.26 -53.90
CA VAL A 73 -3.19 24.40 -52.72
C VAL A 73 -4.51 23.72 -52.40
N ALA A 74 -4.48 22.39 -52.27
CA ALA A 74 -5.67 21.57 -52.03
C ALA A 74 -5.91 21.27 -50.55
N GLY A 75 -7.20 21.16 -50.16
CA GLY A 75 -7.67 20.73 -48.84
C GLY A 75 -8.00 21.88 -47.87
N PRO A 76 -8.82 21.68 -46.82
CA PRO A 76 -8.99 22.64 -45.71
C PRO A 76 -7.84 22.55 -44.69
N SER A 77 -7.74 23.54 -43.81
CA SER A 77 -6.77 23.53 -42.69
C SER A 77 -7.34 22.69 -41.54
N ASP A 78 -6.53 21.76 -41.00
CA ASP A 78 -6.93 20.89 -39.89
C ASP A 78 -6.63 21.50 -38.51
N LEU A 79 -6.20 22.76 -38.45
CA LEU A 79 -5.76 23.43 -37.22
C LEU A 79 -6.82 23.42 -36.12
N THR A 80 -8.06 23.81 -36.44
CA THR A 80 -9.14 23.88 -35.44
C THR A 80 -9.41 22.52 -34.81
N ALA A 81 -9.42 21.45 -35.61
CA ALA A 81 -9.62 20.09 -35.10
C ALA A 81 -8.45 19.64 -34.20
N GLN A 82 -7.22 20.03 -34.52
CA GLN A 82 -6.05 19.71 -33.69
C GLN A 82 -6.02 20.54 -32.39
N GLU A 83 -6.45 21.80 -32.41
CA GLU A 83 -6.60 22.62 -31.22
C GLU A 83 -7.66 22.06 -30.28
N GLU A 84 -8.79 21.60 -30.82
CA GLU A 84 -9.83 20.91 -30.04
C GLU A 84 -9.31 19.63 -29.38
N ARG A 85 -8.47 18.84 -30.08
CA ARG A 85 -7.84 17.64 -29.50
C ARG A 85 -6.88 17.95 -28.36
N VAL A 86 -6.07 18.99 -28.47
CA VAL A 86 -5.19 19.44 -27.39
C VAL A 86 -6.01 19.88 -26.18
N MET A 87 -7.08 20.64 -26.39
CA MET A 87 -7.98 21.07 -25.31
C MET A 87 -8.64 19.89 -24.61
N ALA A 88 -9.11 18.88 -25.36
CA ALA A 88 -9.69 17.67 -24.80
C ALA A 88 -8.66 16.86 -24.00
N ALA A 89 -7.46 16.64 -24.55
CA ALA A 89 -6.39 15.91 -23.88
C ALA A 89 -5.92 16.61 -22.59
N LYS A 90 -5.89 17.95 -22.60
CA LYS A 90 -5.58 18.74 -21.39
C LYS A 90 -6.66 18.56 -20.32
N ALA A 91 -7.93 18.63 -20.69
CA ALA A 91 -9.03 18.39 -19.75
C ALA A 91 -8.99 16.97 -19.15
N ASP A 92 -8.59 15.96 -19.94
CA ASP A 92 -8.37 14.59 -19.46
C ASP A 92 -7.23 14.50 -18.44
N LEU A 93 -6.11 15.19 -18.70
CA LEU A 93 -5.00 15.26 -17.77
C LEU A 93 -5.41 15.95 -16.47
N ASP A 94 -6.07 17.10 -16.54
CA ASP A 94 -6.54 17.85 -15.38
C ASP A 94 -7.49 17.00 -14.51
N ARG A 95 -8.38 16.21 -15.14
CA ARG A 95 -9.25 15.24 -14.44
C ARG A 95 -8.44 14.16 -13.73
N ALA A 96 -7.48 13.56 -14.42
CA ALA A 96 -6.63 12.51 -13.85
C ALA A 96 -5.80 13.02 -12.66
N GLU A 97 -5.26 14.23 -12.76
CA GLU A 97 -4.54 14.90 -11.68
C GLU A 97 -5.44 15.20 -10.48
N GLY A 98 -6.67 15.68 -10.72
CA GLY A 98 -7.68 15.87 -9.67
C GLY A 98 -7.97 14.61 -8.88
N TYR A 99 -8.17 13.47 -9.56
CA TYR A 99 -8.36 12.18 -8.89
C TYR A 99 -7.11 11.73 -8.11
N CYS A 100 -5.92 11.98 -8.64
CA CYS A 100 -4.67 11.66 -7.92
C CYS A 100 -4.52 12.49 -6.64
N ALA A 101 -4.94 13.75 -6.65
CA ALA A 101 -4.94 14.61 -5.48
C ALA A 101 -5.94 14.13 -4.42
N GLU A 102 -7.16 13.77 -4.82
CA GLU A 102 -8.19 13.24 -3.90
C GLU A 102 -7.74 11.93 -3.24
N VAL A 103 -7.18 10.99 -4.00
CA VAL A 103 -6.67 9.71 -3.47
C VAL A 103 -5.48 9.93 -2.53
N ARG A 104 -4.63 10.92 -2.80
CA ARG A 104 -3.55 11.30 -1.88
C ARG A 104 -4.11 11.84 -0.56
N ALA A 105 -5.08 12.75 -0.61
CA ALA A 105 -5.71 13.30 0.58
C ALA A 105 -6.34 12.20 1.45
N ARG A 106 -7.11 11.28 0.83
CA ARG A 106 -7.69 10.12 1.55
C ARG A 106 -6.63 9.22 2.17
N SER A 107 -5.50 9.01 1.49
CA SER A 107 -4.39 8.22 2.03
C SER A 107 -3.79 8.88 3.29
N GLU A 108 -3.65 10.20 3.30
CA GLU A 108 -3.13 10.96 4.44
C GLU A 108 -4.12 10.95 5.62
N GLU A 109 -5.42 11.07 5.34
CA GLU A 109 -6.49 10.95 6.32
C GLU A 109 -6.50 9.57 7.00
N TYR A 110 -6.46 8.50 6.21
CA TYR A 110 -6.42 7.14 6.76
C TYR A 110 -5.13 6.86 7.52
N GLN A 111 -3.99 7.38 7.08
CA GLN A 111 -2.73 7.23 7.83
C GLN A 111 -2.80 7.93 9.18
N THR A 112 -3.35 9.15 9.23
CA THR A 112 -3.53 9.91 10.48
C THR A 112 -4.48 9.19 11.43
N LEU A 113 -5.58 8.64 10.90
CA LEU A 113 -6.54 7.86 11.67
C LEU A 113 -5.89 6.59 12.23
N LEU A 114 -5.11 5.88 11.42
CA LEU A 114 -4.38 4.69 11.81
C LEU A 114 -3.41 4.97 12.96
N ASP A 115 -2.60 6.01 12.84
CA ASP A 115 -1.64 6.41 13.87
C ASP A 115 -2.35 6.75 15.18
N THR A 116 -3.48 7.47 15.10
CA THR A 116 -4.31 7.81 16.26
C THR A 116 -4.89 6.56 16.93
N LEU A 117 -5.40 5.61 16.16
CA LEU A 117 -5.97 4.37 16.68
C LEU A 117 -4.89 3.49 17.31
N LYS A 118 -3.70 3.37 16.71
CA LYS A 118 -2.56 2.62 17.26
C LYS A 118 -2.12 3.16 18.61
N VAL A 119 -2.07 4.48 18.79
CA VAL A 119 -1.79 5.10 20.09
C VAL A 119 -2.86 4.73 21.11
N LYS A 120 -4.15 4.83 20.76
CA LYS A 120 -5.26 4.46 21.67
C LYS A 120 -5.21 2.98 22.06
N ALA A 121 -4.97 2.09 21.11
CA ALA A 121 -4.85 0.65 21.37
C ALA A 121 -3.68 0.35 22.30
N THR A 122 -2.55 1.03 22.12
CA THR A 122 -1.36 0.87 22.99
C THR A 122 -1.65 1.34 24.42
N GLN A 123 -2.33 2.48 24.58
CA GLN A 123 -2.73 2.99 25.89
C GLN A 123 -3.68 2.03 26.62
N GLU A 124 -4.67 1.49 25.91
CA GLU A 124 -5.63 0.53 26.48
C GLU A 124 -4.95 -0.80 26.83
N ALA A 125 -4.05 -1.31 25.97
CA ALA A 125 -3.25 -2.49 26.27
C ALA A 125 -2.39 -2.32 27.52
N ASN A 126 -1.68 -1.19 27.65
CA ASN A 126 -0.86 -0.89 28.84
C ASN A 126 -1.71 -0.84 30.11
N ARG A 127 -2.93 -0.32 30.03
CA ARG A 127 -3.88 -0.31 31.14
C ARG A 127 -4.26 -1.73 31.57
N ILE A 128 -4.62 -2.59 30.62
CA ILE A 128 -4.97 -3.99 30.90
C ILE A 128 -3.77 -4.73 31.51
N THR A 129 -2.56 -4.50 31.00
CA THR A 129 -1.31 -5.09 31.54
C THR A 129 -1.05 -4.68 32.98
N ALA A 130 -1.26 -3.41 33.32
CA ALA A 130 -1.11 -2.91 34.69
C ALA A 130 -2.16 -3.51 35.65
N GLU A 131 -3.36 -3.81 35.13
CA GLU A 131 -4.49 -4.36 35.89
C GLU A 131 -4.49 -5.91 35.94
N SER A 132 -3.66 -6.60 35.14
CA SER A 132 -3.69 -8.06 34.99
C SER A 132 -2.30 -8.69 34.76
N PRO A 133 -1.71 -9.37 35.77
CA PRO A 133 -0.41 -10.03 35.64
C PRO A 133 -0.43 -11.23 34.67
N GLU A 134 -1.56 -11.92 34.53
CA GLU A 134 -1.75 -12.97 33.51
C GLU A 134 -1.63 -12.41 32.09
N PHE A 135 -2.20 -11.23 31.85
CA PHE A 135 -2.10 -10.55 30.56
C PHE A 135 -0.67 -10.05 30.29
N ALA A 136 0.04 -9.60 31.34
CA ALA A 136 1.43 -9.21 31.23
C ALA A 136 2.35 -10.39 30.84
N ALA A 137 2.17 -11.56 31.46
CA ALA A 137 2.91 -12.78 31.12
C ALA A 137 2.63 -13.20 29.67
N MET A 138 1.38 -13.14 29.24
CA MET A 138 0.97 -13.48 27.88
C MET A 138 1.57 -12.55 26.82
N LEU A 139 1.63 -11.24 27.08
CA LEU A 139 2.28 -10.27 26.19
C LEU A 139 3.79 -10.55 26.06
N GLU A 140 4.43 -10.92 27.16
CA GLU A 140 5.84 -11.27 27.17
C GLU A 140 6.12 -12.55 26.36
N ASP A 141 5.27 -13.57 26.49
CA ASP A 141 5.35 -14.80 25.70
C ASP A 141 5.23 -14.53 24.19
N VAL A 142 4.32 -13.63 23.77
CA VAL A 142 4.18 -13.27 22.36
C VAL A 142 5.34 -12.43 21.85
N ARG A 143 5.88 -11.51 22.64
CA ARG A 143 7.11 -10.79 22.28
C ARG A 143 8.30 -11.73 22.11
N GLN A 144 8.43 -12.73 22.99
CA GLN A 144 9.47 -13.74 22.86
C GLN A 144 9.27 -14.59 21.61
N ALA A 145 8.03 -14.97 21.27
CA ALA A 145 7.73 -15.70 20.04
C ALA A 145 8.08 -14.89 18.78
N GLU A 146 7.76 -13.59 18.76
CA GLU A 146 8.12 -12.68 17.67
C GLU A 146 9.65 -12.54 17.53
N ALA A 147 10.37 -12.37 18.63
CA ALA A 147 11.83 -12.28 18.63
C ALA A 147 12.49 -13.55 18.08
N VAL A 148 11.96 -14.73 18.45
CA VAL A 148 12.41 -16.02 17.91
C VAL A 148 12.13 -16.11 16.40
N LEU A 149 10.96 -15.66 15.95
CA LEU A 149 10.61 -15.64 14.53
C LEU A 149 11.56 -14.74 13.72
N MET A 150 11.84 -13.54 14.21
CA MET A 150 12.74 -12.60 13.54
C MET A 150 14.18 -13.09 13.47
N ARG A 151 14.65 -13.80 14.52
CA ARG A 151 15.94 -14.50 14.47
C ARG A 151 15.93 -15.60 13.42
N ALA A 152 14.89 -16.43 13.37
CA ALA A 152 14.77 -17.50 12.38
C ALA A 152 14.75 -16.95 10.94
N VAL A 153 13.99 -15.89 10.67
CA VAL A 153 13.99 -15.19 9.36
C VAL A 153 15.40 -14.72 8.98
N SER A 154 16.10 -14.10 9.93
CA SER A 154 17.44 -13.58 9.69
C SER A 154 18.43 -14.70 9.36
N GLU A 155 18.38 -15.83 10.08
CA GLU A 155 19.20 -17.01 9.82
C GLU A 155 18.90 -17.62 8.44
N VAL A 156 17.63 -17.70 8.07
CA VAL A 156 17.20 -18.16 6.74
C VAL A 156 17.76 -17.26 5.63
N GLN A 157 17.68 -15.95 5.79
CA GLN A 157 18.24 -15.01 4.83
C GLN A 157 19.77 -15.11 4.71
N ILE A 158 20.47 -15.43 5.82
CA ILE A 158 21.92 -15.66 5.82
C ILE A 158 22.26 -16.96 5.08
N LEU A 159 21.53 -18.05 5.35
CA LEU A 159 21.72 -19.34 4.68
C LEU A 159 21.47 -19.23 3.17
N LYS A 160 20.41 -18.53 2.77
CA LYS A 160 20.11 -18.23 1.36
C LYS A 160 21.22 -17.42 0.70
N ARG A 161 21.73 -16.36 1.36
CA ARG A 161 22.87 -15.56 0.85
C ARG A 161 24.14 -16.38 0.67
N ARG A 162 24.29 -17.48 1.40
CA ARG A 162 25.42 -18.42 1.29
C ARG A 162 25.19 -19.54 0.27
N GLY A 163 24.08 -19.51 -0.48
CA GLY A 163 23.75 -20.52 -1.49
C GLY A 163 23.36 -21.88 -0.92
N VAL A 164 23.07 -21.95 0.39
CA VAL A 164 22.62 -23.20 1.04
C VAL A 164 21.15 -23.43 0.68
N PRO A 165 20.77 -24.58 0.10
CA PRO A 165 19.38 -24.90 -0.15
C PRO A 165 18.63 -24.97 1.18
N VAL A 166 17.68 -24.04 1.36
CA VAL A 166 16.83 -23.96 2.55
C VAL A 166 15.74 -25.04 2.47
N GLY A 167 16.15 -26.29 2.62
CA GLY A 167 15.26 -27.44 2.64
C GLY A 167 14.60 -27.61 4.01
N LYS A 168 13.26 -27.58 4.03
CA LYS A 168 12.34 -27.99 5.11
C LYS A 168 12.62 -27.42 6.51
N LEU A 169 12.42 -26.11 6.67
CA LEU A 169 12.17 -25.47 7.98
C LEU A 169 10.73 -25.62 8.48
N HIS A 170 9.93 -26.48 7.84
CA HIS A 170 8.50 -26.66 8.12
C HIS A 170 8.20 -27.03 9.58
N GLY A 171 9.13 -27.69 10.29
CA GLY A 171 8.94 -28.04 11.71
C GLY A 171 8.99 -26.84 12.65
N LEU A 172 10.03 -26.01 12.54
CA LEU A 172 10.20 -24.81 13.39
C LEU A 172 9.14 -23.75 13.11
N PHE A 173 8.79 -23.53 11.84
CA PHE A 173 7.72 -22.60 11.47
C PHE A 173 6.34 -23.13 11.85
N GLY A 174 6.13 -24.45 11.81
CA GLY A 174 4.91 -25.11 12.30
C GLY A 174 4.72 -24.94 13.80
N GLU A 175 5.74 -25.23 14.62
CA GLU A 175 5.68 -25.02 16.08
C GLU A 175 5.47 -23.55 16.46
N LEU A 176 6.04 -22.60 15.69
CA LEU A 176 5.79 -21.18 15.90
C LEU A 176 4.35 -20.79 15.53
N ALA A 177 3.86 -21.24 14.37
CA ALA A 177 2.49 -21.03 13.95
C ALA A 177 1.50 -21.61 14.97
N ASP A 178 1.78 -22.79 15.52
CA ASP A 178 1.00 -23.44 16.57
C ASP A 178 1.05 -22.66 17.88
N ARG A 179 2.17 -22.06 18.26
CA ARG A 179 2.24 -21.15 19.42
C ARG A 179 1.40 -19.89 19.21
N PHE A 180 1.44 -19.28 18.03
CA PHE A 180 0.58 -18.14 17.69
C PHE A 180 -0.91 -18.54 17.69
N HIS A 181 -1.27 -19.72 17.17
CA HIS A 181 -2.65 -20.25 17.18
C HIS A 181 -3.13 -20.64 18.59
N LYS A 182 -2.29 -21.28 19.40
CA LYS A 182 -2.61 -21.70 20.77
C LYS A 182 -2.93 -20.52 21.68
N HIS A 183 -2.28 -19.37 21.45
CA HIS A 183 -2.66 -18.13 22.11
C HIS A 183 -3.83 -17.43 21.39
N GLY A 184 -4.03 -17.62 20.09
CA GLY A 184 -5.20 -17.14 19.35
C GLY A 184 -6.57 -17.54 19.95
N ASP A 185 -6.68 -18.74 20.51
CA ASP A 185 -7.93 -19.23 21.12
C ASP A 185 -8.14 -18.79 22.59
N LEU A 186 -7.07 -18.58 23.36
CA LEU A 186 -7.11 -18.05 24.73
C LEU A 186 -7.21 -16.51 24.76
N VAL A 187 -6.98 -15.87 23.62
CA VAL A 187 -6.94 -14.43 23.42
C VAL A 187 -8.16 -14.01 22.60
N LYS A 188 -9.33 -13.98 23.24
CA LYS A 188 -10.53 -13.33 22.68
C LYS A 188 -10.38 -11.80 22.49
N VAL A 189 -9.20 -11.24 22.77
CA VAL A 189 -8.86 -9.81 22.70
C VAL A 189 -7.55 -9.69 21.94
N PRO A 190 -7.51 -9.19 20.70
CA PRO A 190 -6.31 -9.30 19.88
C PRO A 190 -5.15 -8.54 20.55
N MET A 191 -4.09 -9.28 20.91
CA MET A 191 -2.82 -8.68 21.30
C MET A 191 -2.17 -8.12 20.04
N HIS A 192 -2.00 -6.80 20.03
CA HIS A 192 -1.54 -6.01 18.89
C HIS A 192 -2.45 -6.10 17.64
N PRO A 193 -2.91 -4.97 17.08
CA PRO A 193 -3.95 -4.95 16.07
C PRO A 193 -3.70 -5.64 14.73
N VAL A 194 -2.49 -6.13 14.45
CA VAL A 194 -2.10 -6.49 13.09
C VAL A 194 -1.65 -7.94 12.96
N GLU A 195 -1.27 -8.64 14.03
CA GLU A 195 -0.10 -9.48 13.78
C GLU A 195 -0.14 -10.93 14.27
N SER A 196 -1.12 -11.42 15.02
CA SER A 196 -1.16 -12.90 15.29
C SER A 196 -1.45 -13.72 14.03
N THR A 197 -2.45 -13.31 13.23
CA THR A 197 -2.78 -13.97 11.97
C THR A 197 -1.78 -13.64 10.86
N GLU A 198 -1.26 -12.41 10.81
CA GLU A 198 -0.25 -12.04 9.80
C GLU A 198 1.11 -12.66 10.11
N TRP A 199 1.55 -12.75 11.39
CA TRP A 199 2.77 -13.50 11.75
C TRP A 199 2.60 -15.00 11.53
N ALA A 200 1.41 -15.58 11.78
CA ALA A 200 1.14 -16.98 11.48
C ALA A 200 1.15 -17.25 9.96
N GLN A 201 0.51 -16.38 9.17
CA GLN A 201 0.56 -16.44 7.70
C GLN A 201 1.97 -16.18 7.17
N PHE A 202 2.70 -15.24 7.75
CA PHE A 202 4.11 -14.97 7.43
C PHE A 202 5.00 -16.17 7.75
N ALA A 203 4.84 -16.82 8.90
CA ALA A 203 5.57 -18.04 9.23
C ALA A 203 5.29 -19.17 8.22
N GLN A 204 4.05 -19.31 7.77
CA GLN A 204 3.68 -20.24 6.68
C GLN A 204 4.29 -19.81 5.33
N MET A 205 4.26 -18.52 5.01
CA MET A 205 4.82 -17.95 3.77
C MET A 205 6.35 -18.05 3.74
N LEU A 206 7.06 -17.92 4.85
CA LEU A 206 8.52 -18.13 4.93
C LEU A 206 8.93 -19.54 4.54
N ALA A 207 8.07 -20.53 4.81
CA ALA A 207 8.32 -21.91 4.42
C ALA A 207 8.22 -22.12 2.89
N MET A 208 7.52 -21.23 2.17
CA MET A 208 7.35 -21.27 0.71
C MET A 208 8.25 -20.25 -0.03
N ASN A 209 8.41 -19.06 0.54
CA ASN A 209 9.22 -17.97 0.04
C ASN A 209 10.02 -17.30 1.18
N PRO A 210 11.34 -17.55 1.27
CA PRO A 210 12.20 -16.99 2.32
C PRO A 210 12.33 -15.46 2.30
N ASP A 211 11.99 -14.81 1.17
CA ASP A 211 12.09 -13.35 1.01
C ASP A 211 10.80 -12.63 1.37
N THR A 212 9.81 -13.34 1.89
CA THR A 212 8.59 -12.70 2.40
C THR A 212 9.00 -11.60 3.38
N PRO A 213 8.54 -10.34 3.20
CA PRO A 213 8.81 -9.29 4.15
C PRO A 213 8.03 -9.54 5.44
N ALA A 214 8.65 -9.29 6.59
CA ALA A 214 7.95 -9.36 7.87
C ALA A 214 6.77 -8.37 7.87
N PRO A 215 5.66 -8.70 8.57
CA PRO A 215 4.60 -7.75 8.86
C PRO A 215 5.17 -6.42 9.38
N GLY A 216 4.68 -5.30 8.87
CA GLY A 216 5.18 -3.96 9.23
C GLY A 216 6.56 -3.56 8.65
N ALA A 217 7.27 -4.44 7.94
CA ALA A 217 8.52 -4.06 7.29
C ALA A 217 8.25 -3.07 6.15
N ARG A 218 8.72 -1.82 6.30
CA ARG A 218 8.73 -0.84 5.21
C ARG A 218 9.59 -1.41 4.08
N LEU A 219 8.94 -1.93 3.04
CA LEU A 219 9.58 -2.30 1.79
C LEU A 219 10.38 -1.08 1.32
N LYS A 220 11.72 -1.18 1.41
CA LYS A 220 12.58 -0.26 0.66
C LYS A 220 12.24 -0.47 -0.80
N LYS A 221 11.49 0.46 -1.37
CA LYS A 221 11.26 0.55 -2.82
C LYS A 221 12.62 0.38 -3.50
N GLY A 222 12.75 -0.73 -4.24
CA GLY A 222 13.92 -1.01 -5.03
C GLY A 222 14.15 0.10 -6.05
N ARG A 223 15.43 0.44 -6.20
CA ARG A 223 15.96 1.22 -7.32
C ARG A 223 15.77 0.46 -8.62
#